data_AF-A0ABD0VKB7-F1
#
_entry.id   AF-A0ABD0VKB7-F1
#
_cell.length_a   1.000
_cell.length_b   1.000
_cell.length_c   1.000
_cell.angle_alpha   90.00
_cell.angle_beta   90.00
_cell.angle_gamma   90.00
#
_symmetry.space_group_name_H-M   'P 1'
#
loop_
_entity.id
_entity.type
_entity.pdbx_description
1 polymer ?
#
loop_
_entity_poly.entity_id
_entity_poly.type
_entity_poly.pdbx_seq_one_letter_code
_entity_poly.pdbx_strand_id
1 'polypeptide(L)'
;MKKMQVPLSDWLVKHELIHRSLGFDCRGIETLQIKTEDWDSIAVISYVYGYNYLRSQCAYDVAPGGFLASVYHLMKIRYGINKPEEI
;
A
#
# COMPACT_ATOMS: atom_id res chain seq x y z
N MET A 1 -8.05 20.65 10.77
CA MET A 1 -9.00 19.54 10.57
C MET A 1 -8.26 18.42 9.84
N LYS A 2 -8.08 17.24 10.45
CA LYS A 2 -7.55 16.06 9.73
C LYS A 2 -8.59 15.69 8.67
N LYS A 3 -8.24 15.73 7.38
CA LYS A 3 -9.04 15.03 6.36
C LYS A 3 -9.07 13.57 6.79
N MET A 4 -10.27 13.04 7.05
CA MET A 4 -10.45 11.61 7.22
C MET A 4 -10.21 11.01 5.83
N GLN A 5 -9.00 10.46 5.63
CA GLN A 5 -8.62 9.78 4.41
C GLN A 5 -9.41 8.49 4.34
N VAL A 6 -10.14 8.31 3.24
CA VAL A 6 -10.76 7.03 2.90
C VAL A 6 -9.61 6.05 2.65
N PRO A 7 -9.58 4.88 3.33
CA PRO A 7 -8.58 3.84 3.07
C PRO A 7 -8.46 3.53 1.58
N LEU A 8 -7.24 3.27 1.09
CA LEU A 8 -7.02 2.86 -0.29
C LEU A 8 -7.78 1.57 -0.60
N SER A 9 -7.94 0.67 0.39
CA SER A 9 -8.73 -0.55 0.26
C SER A 9 -10.16 -0.25 -0.24
N ASP A 10 -10.86 0.71 0.38
CA ASP A 10 -12.22 1.08 -0.01
C ASP A 10 -12.29 1.58 -1.46
N TRP A 11 -11.25 2.30 -1.89
CA TRP A 11 -11.17 2.81 -3.26
C TRP A 11 -10.90 1.68 -4.26
N LEU A 12 -10.01 0.74 -3.92
CA LEU A 12 -9.71 -0.43 -4.75
C LEU A 12 -10.91 -1.36 -4.89
N VAL A 13 -11.70 -1.56 -3.83
CA VAL A 13 -12.97 -2.34 -3.89
C VAL A 13 -13.93 -1.74 -4.92
N LYS A 14 -14.05 -0.40 -4.96
CA LYS A 14 -14.91 0.30 -5.94
C LYS A 14 -14.46 0.14 -7.39
N HIS A 15 -13.19 -0.19 -7.61
CA HIS A 15 -12.61 -0.43 -8.94
C HIS A 15 -12.39 -1.92 -9.22
N GLU A 16 -13.02 -2.80 -8.42
CA GLU A 16 -13.00 -4.26 -8.60
C GLU A 16 -11.58 -4.86 -8.58
N LEU A 17 -10.62 -4.18 -7.94
CA LEU A 17 -9.26 -4.67 -7.80
C LEU A 17 -9.15 -5.58 -6.58
N ILE A 18 -8.78 -6.83 -6.85
CA ILE A 18 -8.67 -7.88 -5.83
C ILE A 18 -7.49 -7.58 -4.91
N HIS A 19 -7.79 -7.45 -3.62
CA HIS A 19 -6.81 -7.32 -2.56
C HIS A 19 -7.48 -7.71 -1.23
N ARG A 20 -6.67 -7.86 -0.18
CA ARG A 20 -7.11 -8.08 1.19
C ARG A 20 -6.51 -7.00 2.09
N SER A 21 -7.35 -6.24 2.78
CA SER A 21 -6.87 -5.35 3.84
C SER A 21 -6.32 -6.17 5.01
N LEU A 22 -5.11 -5.85 5.47
CA LEU A 22 -4.52 -6.40 6.70
C LEU A 22 -4.74 -5.48 7.90
N GLY A 23 -5.43 -4.35 7.72
CA GLY A 23 -5.63 -3.33 8.74
C GLY A 23 -4.51 -2.28 8.73
N PHE A 24 -4.25 -1.69 9.90
CA PHE A 24 -3.22 -0.66 10.08
C PHE A 24 -2.03 -1.21 10.87
N ASP A 25 -0.82 -0.84 10.47
CA ASP A 25 0.41 -1.18 11.18
C ASP A 25 0.56 -0.43 12.51
N CYS A 26 1.67 -0.67 13.22
CA CYS A 26 1.96 -0.01 14.51
C CYS A 26 2.15 1.52 14.41
N ARG A 27 2.27 2.07 13.19
CA ARG A 27 2.35 3.51 12.90
C ARG A 27 1.03 4.09 12.39
N GLY A 28 -0.01 3.26 12.25
CA GLY A 28 -1.31 3.66 11.70
C GLY A 28 -1.32 3.78 10.18
N ILE A 29 -0.41 3.10 9.47
CA ILE A 29 -0.35 3.02 8.01
C ILE A 29 -1.16 1.82 7.56
N GLU A 30 -2.06 2.01 6.60
CA GLU A 30 -2.87 0.93 6.04
C GLU A 30 -1.97 -0.06 5.30
N THR A 31 -2.19 -1.35 5.49
CA THR A 31 -1.43 -2.42 4.83
C THR A 31 -2.35 -3.30 4.01
N LEU A 32 -1.96 -3.57 2.76
CA LEU A 32 -2.71 -4.40 1.83
C LEU A 32 -1.93 -5.67 1.51
N GLN A 33 -2.58 -6.81 1.57
CA GLN A 33 -2.11 -8.06 0.99
C GLN A 33 -2.73 -8.20 -0.41
N ILE A 34 -1.89 -8.53 -1.37
CA ILE A 34 -2.28 -8.77 -2.75
C ILE A 34 -1.73 -10.12 -3.19
N LYS A 35 -2.27 -10.66 -4.28
CA LYS A 35 -1.62 -11.77 -4.95
C LYS A 35 -0.53 -11.26 -5.87
N THR A 36 0.50 -12.07 -6.10
CA THR A 36 1.62 -11.75 -6.99
C THR A 36 1.15 -11.43 -8.41
N GLU A 37 0.13 -12.15 -8.90
CA GLU A 37 -0.49 -11.96 -10.22
C GLU A 37 -1.15 -10.59 -10.41
N ASP A 38 -1.59 -9.94 -9.32
CA ASP A 38 -2.26 -8.64 -9.36
C ASP A 38 -1.30 -7.46 -9.15
N TRP A 39 -0.02 -7.72 -8.93
CA TRP A 39 0.95 -6.69 -8.54
C TRP A 39 1.06 -5.55 -9.54
N ASP A 40 1.17 -5.85 -10.83
CA ASP A 40 1.35 -4.82 -11.86
C ASP A 40 0.15 -3.87 -11.90
N SER A 41 -1.08 -4.41 -11.82
CA SER A 41 -2.31 -3.64 -11.75
C SER A 41 -2.36 -2.73 -10.51
N ILE A 42 -1.96 -3.27 -9.35
CA ILE A 42 -1.92 -2.52 -8.08
C ILE A 42 -0.84 -1.45 -8.11
N ALA A 43 0.33 -1.73 -8.68
CA ALA A 43 1.42 -0.76 -8.81
C ALA A 43 1.02 0.41 -9.71
N VAL A 44 0.46 0.11 -10.89
CA VAL A 44 -0.01 1.14 -11.84
C VAL A 44 -1.11 2.00 -11.22
N ILE A 45 -2.12 1.37 -10.61
CA ILE A 45 -3.24 2.14 -10.04
C ILE A 45 -2.80 2.98 -8.83
N SER A 46 -1.88 2.47 -8.00
CA SER A 46 -1.33 3.19 -6.87
C SER A 46 -0.57 4.43 -7.34
N TYR A 47 0.22 4.29 -8.41
CA TYR A 47 0.91 5.41 -9.04
C TYR A 47 -0.06 6.45 -9.61
N VAL A 48 -1.10 6.01 -10.35
CA VAL A 48 -2.16 6.89 -10.88
C VAL A 48 -2.89 7.62 -9.76
N TYR A 49 -3.14 6.95 -8.63
CA TYR A 49 -3.75 7.53 -7.44
C TYR A 49 -2.81 8.51 -6.69
N GLY A 50 -1.54 8.57 -7.08
CA GLY A 50 -0.57 9.56 -6.65
C GLY A 50 0.52 9.03 -5.70
N TYR A 51 0.58 7.72 -5.45
CA TYR A 51 1.70 7.10 -4.73
C TYR A 51 2.92 7.06 -5.64
N ASN A 52 3.66 8.16 -5.66
CA ASN A 52 4.71 8.46 -6.61
C ASN A 52 6.13 8.22 -6.06
N TYR A 53 6.24 7.67 -4.86
CA TYR A 53 7.53 7.44 -4.22
C TYR A 53 7.56 6.09 -3.51
N LEU A 54 8.42 5.18 -3.99
CA LEU A 54 8.74 3.92 -3.31
C LEU A 54 9.74 4.21 -2.18
N ARG A 55 9.26 4.23 -0.94
CA ARG A 55 10.08 4.55 0.23
C ARG A 55 11.00 3.40 0.61
N SER A 56 10.47 2.18 0.56
CA SER A 56 11.19 0.97 0.95
C SER A 56 10.61 -0.22 0.23
N GLN A 57 11.49 -1.05 -0.31
CA GLN A 57 11.17 -2.38 -0.81
C GLN A 57 11.99 -3.39 0.00
N CYS A 58 11.32 -4.38 0.59
CA CYS A 58 12.00 -5.45 1.30
C CYS A 58 11.29 -6.78 1.10
N ALA A 59 11.99 -7.86 1.42
CA ALA A 59 11.41 -9.19 1.53
C ALA A 59 11.46 -9.63 3.00
N TYR A 60 10.46 -10.38 3.44
CA TYR A 60 10.48 -11.03 4.75
C TYR A 60 10.00 -12.47 4.64
N ASP A 61 10.54 -13.31 5.53
CA ASP A 61 10.08 -14.68 5.69
C ASP A 61 8.82 -14.68 6.59
N VAL A 62 7.70 -15.15 6.05
CA VAL A 62 6.42 -15.17 6.79
C VAL A 62 6.47 -16.19 7.91
N ALA A 63 7.13 -17.33 7.68
CA ALA A 63 7.33 -18.38 8.66
C ALA A 63 8.44 -19.32 8.18
N PRO A 64 9.27 -19.89 9.08
CA PRO A 64 10.31 -20.84 8.69
C PRO A 64 9.76 -21.99 7.82
N GLY A 65 10.34 -22.16 6.62
CA GLY A 65 9.89 -23.16 5.64
C GLY A 65 8.56 -22.83 4.92
N GLY A 66 8.04 -21.62 5.13
CA GLY A 66 6.80 -21.12 4.55
C GLY A 66 7.03 -20.17 3.37
N PHE A 67 6.09 -19.23 3.21
CA PHE A 67 6.15 -18.26 2.12
C PHE A 67 7.12 -17.13 2.40
N LEU A 68 7.79 -16.67 1.35
CA LEU A 68 8.41 -15.35 1.34
C LEU A 68 7.37 -14.31 0.92
N ALA A 69 7.42 -13.14 1.53
CA ALA A 69 6.61 -11.99 1.16
C ALA A 69 7.49 -10.85 0.67
N SER A 70 7.07 -10.18 -0.39
CA SER A 70 7.65 -8.90 -0.83
C SER A 70 6.77 -7.76 -0.35
N VAL A 71 7.38 -6.76 0.27
CA VAL A 71 6.70 -5.59 0.82
C VAL A 71 7.17 -4.35 0.08
N TYR A 72 6.20 -3.53 -0.31
CA TYR A 72 6.41 -2.26 -1.00
C TYR A 72 5.72 -1.17 -0.20
N HIS A 73 6.52 -0.30 0.42
CA HIS A 73 6.01 0.86 1.15
C HIS A 73 6.03 2.07 0.23
N LEU A 74 4.85 2.55 -0.13
CA LEU A 74 4.64 3.65 -1.08
C LEU A 74 4.17 4.92 -0.37
N MET A 75 4.48 6.06 -0.98
CA MET A 75 4.15 7.37 -0.44
C MET A 75 3.66 8.34 -1.50
N LYS A 76 2.78 9.26 -1.09
CA LYS A 76 2.38 10.43 -1.89
C LYS A 76 3.22 11.65 -1.52
N ILE A 77 4.30 11.88 -2.26
CA ILE A 77 5.20 13.01 -2.05
C ILE A 77 4.77 14.20 -2.92
N ARG A 78 4.79 15.39 -2.31
CA ARG A 78 4.56 16.69 -2.97
C ARG A 78 5.50 17.71 -2.34
N TYR A 79 5.79 18.78 -3.07
CA TYR A 79 6.62 19.86 -2.53
C TYR A 79 6.02 20.43 -1.23
N GLY A 80 6.84 20.59 -0.19
CA GLY A 80 6.45 21.16 1.09
C GLY A 80 5.58 20.26 1.99
N ILE A 81 5.44 18.97 1.68
CA ILE A 81 4.64 18.05 2.51
C ILE A 81 5.43 17.56 3.75
N ASN A 82 4.88 17.78 4.94
CA ASN A 82 5.51 17.33 6.20
C ASN A 82 5.08 15.91 6.62
N LYS A 83 3.80 15.56 6.37
CA LYS A 83 3.24 14.25 6.67
C LYS A 83 2.50 13.70 5.44
N PRO A 84 3.25 13.08 4.51
CA PRO A 84 2.66 12.44 3.34
C PRO A 84 1.79 11.25 3.70
N GLU A 85 0.89 10.89 2.78
CA GLU A 85 0.09 9.66 2.84
C GLU A 85 0.98 8.46 2.48
N GLU A 86 0.79 7.35 3.18
CA GLU A 86 1.64 6.15 3.15
C GLU A 86 0.74 4.90 3.02
N ILE A 87 1.21 3.87 2.30
CA ILE A 87 0.60 2.53 2.15
C ILE A 87 1.68 1.46 2.03
#